data_AF-A0A0C9RQI7-F1
#
_entry.id   AF-A0A0C9RQI7-F1
#
_cell.length_a   1.000
_cell.length_b   1.000
_cell.length_c   1.000
_cell.angle_alpha   90.00
_cell.angle_beta   90.00
_cell.angle_gamma   90.00
#
_symmetry.space_group_name_H-M   'P 1'
#
loop_
_entity.id
_entity.type
_entity.pdbx_description
1 polymer ?
#
loop_
_entity_poly.entity_id
_entity_poly.type
_entity_poly.pdbx_seq_one_letter_code
_entity_poly.pdbx_strand_id
1 'polypeptide(L)'
;MSPSLKRQAPSRCYLDNTPPWINQEDLKDICSTYDEVIKNEQEGPVDFERAISLTGYGKFNYLLLLAILPAGWASIYGSTSMSYVLPSAECDLSLTMFDKGLLNSMPFAGMIVTAFFWGFLTDTYGRKKVLTYGYLTTSIFSFASCMSHASWLLILFKFINGILISGPYAALMSYLAEVHGEQQRSRIYMWLGVFFSLGHISIPCLAWIIIPQDFRIPIFNGSMDFTSWRMFLALCALPEFIAFIVLTWFPESPRFLLSKGRDDEALEVFRYIYALNTGKNGDTYAVSIKHGVPLWWGFLNLNYGTRHGRDHLTFLFLSISAQFETSTR
;
A
#
# COMPACT_ATOMS: atom_id res chain seq x y z
N MET A 1 -2.10 16.18 -26.64
CA MET A 1 -0.65 16.20 -26.33
C MET A 1 -0.34 17.56 -25.74
N SER A 2 -0.45 17.70 -24.42
CA SER A 2 -0.08 18.93 -23.71
C SER A 2 1.44 18.90 -23.47
N PRO A 3 2.22 19.89 -23.93
CA PRO A 3 3.65 19.90 -23.67
C PRO A 3 3.89 20.11 -22.16
N SER A 4 4.79 19.30 -21.62
CA SER A 4 5.28 19.42 -20.26
C SER A 4 5.98 20.77 -20.09
N LEU A 5 5.41 21.63 -19.24
CA LEU A 5 6.12 22.77 -18.66
C LEU A 5 7.28 22.22 -17.81
N LYS A 6 8.44 22.00 -18.44
CA LYS A 6 9.71 21.95 -17.72
C LYS A 6 9.83 23.29 -16.99
N ARG A 7 9.67 23.29 -15.66
CA ARG A 7 10.13 24.43 -14.84
C ARG A 7 11.61 24.60 -15.15
N GLN A 8 11.97 25.62 -15.93
CA GLN A 8 13.35 26.06 -16.07
C GLN A 8 13.86 26.38 -14.66
N ALA A 9 15.04 25.84 -14.33
CA ALA A 9 15.75 26.25 -13.12
C ALA A 9 15.92 27.78 -13.15
N PRO A 10 15.76 28.49 -12.02
CA PRO A 10 16.02 29.93 -11.98
C PRO A 10 17.47 30.16 -12.40
N SER A 11 17.64 30.90 -13.49
CA SER A 11 18.93 31.32 -14.03
C SER A 11 19.67 32.14 -12.97
N ARG A 12 20.94 31.78 -12.69
CA ARG A 12 21.90 32.57 -11.87
C ARG A 12 21.74 34.07 -12.15
N CYS A 13 21.75 34.90 -11.11
CA CYS A 13 21.91 36.36 -11.25
C CYS A 13 23.11 36.67 -12.16
N TYR A 14 22.86 37.14 -13.38
CA TYR A 14 23.92 37.62 -14.27
C TYR A 14 24.22 39.08 -13.91
N LEU A 15 25.32 39.31 -13.18
CA LEU A 15 25.78 40.64 -12.74
C LEU A 15 26.45 41.46 -13.87
N ASP A 16 26.62 40.89 -15.07
CA ASP A 16 27.49 41.46 -16.11
C ASP A 16 26.89 42.61 -16.94
N ASN A 17 25.60 42.94 -16.80
CA ASN A 17 24.91 43.98 -17.59
C ASN A 17 24.00 44.90 -16.76
N THR A 18 24.45 45.32 -15.58
CA THR A 18 23.66 46.21 -14.70
C THR A 18 23.80 47.67 -15.12
N PRO A 19 22.69 48.44 -15.21
CA PRO A 19 22.74 49.86 -15.55
C PRO A 19 23.63 50.69 -14.62
N PRO A 20 24.31 51.75 -15.11
CA PRO A 20 25.34 52.47 -14.36
C PRO A 20 24.86 53.26 -13.13
N TRP A 21 23.54 53.40 -12.93
CA TRP A 21 22.95 54.05 -11.77
C TRP A 21 22.61 53.09 -10.62
N ILE A 22 22.84 51.78 -10.80
CA ILE A 22 22.59 50.77 -9.76
C ILE A 22 23.92 50.39 -9.11
N ASN A 23 23.97 50.48 -7.78
CA ASN A 23 25.17 50.15 -7.02
C ASN A 23 25.41 48.63 -7.01
N GLN A 24 26.64 48.24 -7.33
CA GLN A 24 26.99 46.84 -7.57
C GLN A 24 27.08 46.02 -6.27
N GLU A 25 27.31 46.69 -5.13
CA GLU A 25 27.28 46.06 -3.79
C GLU A 25 25.85 45.67 -3.39
N ASP A 26 24.87 46.55 -3.58
CA ASP A 26 23.45 46.28 -3.30
C ASP A 26 22.91 45.10 -4.13
N LEU A 27 23.32 45.00 -5.39
CA LEU A 27 22.97 43.88 -6.28
C LEU A 27 23.56 42.54 -5.82
N LYS A 28 24.78 42.55 -5.28
CA LYS A 28 25.40 41.33 -4.73
C LYS A 28 24.67 40.87 -3.48
N ASP A 29 24.26 41.78 -2.61
CA ASP A 29 23.50 41.47 -1.40
C ASP A 29 22.09 40.97 -1.71
N ILE A 30 21.43 41.52 -2.73
CA ILE A 30 20.14 41.01 -3.20
C ILE A 30 20.28 39.59 -3.76
N CYS A 31 21.30 39.34 -4.57
CA CYS A 31 21.52 38.01 -5.17
C CYS A 31 21.97 36.98 -4.13
N SER A 32 22.79 37.35 -3.14
CA SER A 32 23.16 36.45 -2.04
C SER A 32 21.95 36.12 -1.16
N THR A 33 21.12 37.12 -0.84
CA THR A 33 19.86 36.91 -0.11
C THR A 33 18.89 36.04 -0.91
N TYR A 34 18.80 36.23 -2.23
CA TYR A 34 17.95 35.42 -3.11
C TYR A 34 18.44 33.97 -3.20
N ASP A 35 19.75 33.75 -3.31
CA ASP A 35 20.36 32.42 -3.29
C ASP A 35 20.16 31.75 -1.92
N GLU A 36 20.30 32.47 -0.80
CA GLU A 36 20.01 31.95 0.54
C GLU A 36 18.53 31.61 0.73
N VAL A 37 17.61 32.44 0.23
CA VAL A 37 16.16 32.16 0.28
C VAL A 37 15.82 30.92 -0.55
N ILE A 38 16.37 30.76 -1.76
CA ILE A 38 16.17 29.56 -2.58
C ILE A 38 16.75 28.32 -1.89
N LYS A 39 17.92 28.45 -1.25
CA LYS A 39 18.57 27.35 -0.54
C LYS A 39 17.75 26.94 0.69
N ASN A 40 17.24 27.91 1.45
CA ASN A 40 16.34 27.68 2.58
C ASN A 40 14.96 27.14 2.16
N GLU A 41 14.46 27.50 0.97
CA GLU A 41 13.22 26.94 0.41
C GLU A 41 13.41 25.49 -0.08
N GLN A 42 14.62 25.14 -0.53
CA GLN A 42 15.00 23.76 -0.83
C GLN A 42 15.26 22.92 0.43
N GLU A 43 15.72 23.53 1.52
CA GLU A 43 15.98 22.89 2.82
C GLU A 43 14.76 22.94 3.78
N GLY A 44 13.71 23.66 3.42
CA GLY A 44 12.49 23.86 4.20
C GLY A 44 11.54 22.65 4.19
N PRO A 45 10.44 22.69 4.99
CA PRO A 45 9.49 21.58 5.08
C PRO A 45 8.83 21.33 3.72
N VAL A 46 9.07 20.13 3.18
CA VAL A 46 8.64 19.73 1.85
C VAL A 46 7.32 18.96 1.94
N ASP A 47 6.35 19.29 1.06
CA ASP A 47 5.12 18.51 0.92
C ASP A 47 5.41 17.03 0.60
N PHE A 48 4.55 16.12 1.06
CA PHE A 48 4.75 14.67 0.97
C PHE A 48 5.08 14.22 -0.47
N GLU A 49 4.33 14.73 -1.46
CA GLU A 49 4.54 14.37 -2.88
C GLU A 49 5.90 14.84 -3.39
N ARG A 50 6.41 15.95 -2.87
CA ARG A 50 7.74 16.42 -3.24
C ARG A 50 8.82 15.60 -2.53
N ALA A 51 8.64 15.25 -1.25
CA ALA A 51 9.55 14.37 -0.52
C ALA A 51 9.69 12.99 -1.20
N ILE A 52 8.58 12.37 -1.58
CA ILE A 52 8.59 11.06 -2.26
C ILE A 52 9.22 11.17 -3.66
N SER A 53 8.97 12.26 -4.40
CA SER A 53 9.60 12.47 -5.71
C SER A 53 11.13 12.57 -5.63
N LEU A 54 11.66 13.14 -4.54
CA LEU A 54 13.09 13.27 -4.30
C LEU A 54 13.78 11.93 -3.98
N THR A 55 13.04 10.92 -3.53
CA THR A 55 13.59 9.55 -3.36
C THR A 55 14.01 8.89 -4.67
N GLY A 56 13.54 9.43 -5.81
CA GLY A 56 13.82 8.90 -7.13
C GLY A 56 13.13 7.56 -7.41
N TYR A 57 13.42 6.98 -8.58
CA TYR A 57 12.90 5.67 -8.96
C TYR A 57 14.02 4.73 -9.35
N GLY A 58 14.14 3.61 -8.64
CA GLY A 58 15.25 2.68 -8.84
C GLY A 58 14.97 1.32 -8.23
N LYS A 59 16.00 0.72 -7.62
CA LYS A 59 15.99 -0.69 -7.18
C LYS A 59 14.86 -1.00 -6.21
N PHE A 60 14.54 -0.12 -5.27
CA PHE A 60 13.47 -0.37 -4.31
C PHE A 60 12.11 -0.54 -5.02
N ASN A 61 11.81 0.30 -6.01
CA ASN A 61 10.54 0.20 -6.74
C ASN A 61 10.47 -1.05 -7.62
N TYR A 62 11.58 -1.49 -8.22
CA TYR A 62 11.63 -2.75 -8.97
C TYR A 62 11.51 -3.97 -8.05
N LEU A 63 12.14 -3.95 -6.88
CA LEU A 63 11.99 -4.99 -5.87
C LEU A 63 10.56 -5.05 -5.35
N LEU A 64 9.95 -3.89 -5.09
CA LEU A 64 8.54 -3.81 -4.69
C LEU A 64 7.64 -4.33 -5.80
N LEU A 65 7.92 -3.99 -7.06
CA LEU A 65 7.18 -4.53 -8.20
C LEU A 65 7.26 -6.06 -8.26
N LEU A 66 8.44 -6.65 -8.05
CA LEU A 66 8.61 -8.10 -7.98
C LEU A 66 7.86 -8.71 -6.79
N ALA A 67 7.83 -8.03 -5.64
CA ALA A 67 7.14 -8.48 -4.43
C ALA A 67 5.61 -8.52 -4.60
N ILE A 68 5.05 -7.67 -5.46
CA ILE A 68 3.62 -7.63 -5.75
C ILE A 68 3.17 -8.86 -6.55
N LEU A 69 4.04 -9.50 -7.32
CA LEU A 69 3.69 -10.67 -8.14
C LEU A 69 3.05 -11.80 -7.32
N PRO A 70 3.70 -12.37 -6.29
CA PRO A 70 3.09 -13.40 -5.46
C PRO A 70 1.86 -12.89 -4.69
N ALA A 71 1.85 -11.63 -4.25
CA ALA A 71 0.73 -11.02 -3.55
C ALA A 71 -0.53 -10.89 -4.42
N GLY A 72 -0.33 -10.62 -5.72
CA GLY A 72 -1.40 -10.59 -6.69
C GLY A 72 -1.91 -11.99 -7.04
N TRP A 73 -1.01 -12.95 -7.23
CA TRP A 73 -1.37 -14.34 -7.45
C TRP A 73 -2.15 -14.93 -6.29
N ALA A 74 -1.73 -14.67 -5.05
CA ALA A 74 -2.42 -15.07 -3.82
C ALA A 74 -3.92 -14.69 -3.85
N SER A 75 -4.24 -13.45 -4.26
CA SER A 75 -5.62 -12.97 -4.30
C SER A 75 -6.47 -13.73 -5.33
N ILE A 76 -5.90 -14.03 -6.49
CA ILE A 76 -6.59 -14.80 -7.54
C ILE A 76 -6.72 -16.27 -7.13
N TYR A 77 -5.64 -16.86 -6.59
CA TYR A 77 -5.59 -18.27 -6.20
C TYR A 77 -6.59 -18.57 -5.06
N GLY A 78 -6.67 -17.70 -4.06
CA GLY A 78 -7.64 -17.83 -2.97
C GLY A 78 -9.09 -17.78 -3.44
N SER A 79 -9.40 -16.91 -4.42
CA SER A 79 -10.78 -16.68 -4.90
C SER A 79 -11.26 -17.67 -5.96
N THR A 80 -10.41 -18.06 -6.92
CA THR A 80 -10.87 -18.83 -8.10
C THR A 80 -10.39 -20.28 -8.14
N SER A 81 -9.57 -20.75 -7.20
CA SER A 81 -9.06 -22.13 -7.19
C SER A 81 -10.17 -23.20 -7.09
N MET A 82 -11.30 -22.89 -6.44
CA MET A 82 -12.36 -23.87 -6.20
C MET A 82 -12.97 -24.42 -7.49
N SER A 83 -13.20 -23.59 -8.50
CA SER A 83 -13.81 -24.00 -9.77
C SER A 83 -13.10 -25.17 -10.46
N TYR A 84 -11.79 -25.33 -10.25
CA TYR A 84 -10.99 -26.40 -10.85
C TYR A 84 -11.00 -27.69 -10.03
N VAL A 85 -11.18 -27.58 -8.71
CA VAL A 85 -11.11 -28.70 -7.77
C VAL A 85 -12.40 -29.49 -7.69
N LEU A 86 -13.55 -28.84 -7.89
CA LEU A 86 -14.87 -29.44 -7.70
C LEU A 86 -15.06 -30.82 -8.37
N PRO A 87 -14.64 -31.04 -9.64
CA PRO A 87 -14.82 -32.34 -10.29
C PRO A 87 -13.97 -33.45 -9.66
N SER A 88 -12.75 -33.13 -9.22
CA SER A 88 -11.82 -34.11 -8.63
C SER A 88 -12.18 -34.41 -7.17
N ALA A 89 -12.69 -33.42 -6.45
CA ALA A 89 -13.09 -33.56 -5.05
C ALA A 89 -14.48 -34.19 -4.85
N GLU A 90 -15.29 -34.34 -5.90
CA GLU A 90 -16.69 -34.77 -5.83
C GLU A 90 -16.84 -36.16 -5.19
N CYS A 91 -16.11 -37.16 -5.68
CA CYS A 91 -16.18 -38.52 -5.16
C CYS A 91 -15.58 -38.64 -3.76
N ASP A 92 -14.51 -37.88 -3.47
CA ASP A 92 -13.80 -37.94 -2.18
C ASP A 92 -14.59 -37.33 -1.03
N LEU A 93 -15.33 -36.24 -1.28
CA LEU A 93 -16.08 -35.48 -0.26
C LEU A 93 -17.60 -35.69 -0.36
N SER A 94 -18.07 -36.54 -1.29
CA SER A 94 -19.49 -36.78 -1.57
C SER A 94 -20.27 -35.47 -1.78
N LEU A 95 -19.72 -34.58 -2.61
CA LEU A 95 -20.22 -33.21 -2.78
C LEU A 95 -21.59 -33.17 -3.48
N THR A 96 -22.57 -32.55 -2.84
CA THR A 96 -23.85 -32.23 -3.49
C THR A 96 -23.71 -31.02 -4.43
N MET A 97 -24.65 -30.83 -5.35
CA MET A 97 -24.69 -29.64 -6.20
C MET A 97 -24.77 -28.34 -5.38
N PHE A 98 -25.45 -28.38 -4.23
CA PHE A 98 -25.50 -27.26 -3.30
C PHE A 98 -24.14 -26.97 -2.67
N ASP A 99 -23.40 -28.00 -2.23
CA ASP A 99 -22.06 -27.83 -1.65
C ASP A 99 -21.08 -27.22 -2.66
N LYS A 100 -21.15 -27.65 -3.93
CA LYS A 100 -20.31 -27.10 -5.00
C LYS A 100 -20.57 -25.60 -5.21
N GLY A 101 -21.84 -25.20 -5.20
CA GLY A 101 -22.23 -23.79 -5.26
C GLY A 101 -21.75 -22.99 -4.06
N LEU A 102 -21.84 -23.58 -2.86
CA LEU A 102 -21.40 -22.95 -1.62
C LEU A 102 -19.88 -22.78 -1.57
N LEU A 103 -19.12 -23.81 -1.96
CA LEU A 103 -17.66 -23.78 -2.03
C LEU A 103 -17.14 -22.67 -2.94
N ASN A 104 -17.81 -22.41 -4.06
CA ASN A 104 -17.40 -21.38 -5.00
C ASN A 104 -17.82 -19.96 -4.57
N SER A 105 -18.93 -19.83 -3.85
CA SER A 105 -19.48 -18.52 -3.44
C SER A 105 -18.96 -18.02 -2.10
N MET A 106 -18.62 -18.92 -1.17
CA MET A 106 -18.22 -18.57 0.19
C MET A 106 -16.96 -17.70 0.31
N PRO A 107 -15.91 -17.86 -0.52
CA PRO A 107 -14.78 -16.92 -0.53
C PRO A 107 -15.24 -15.47 -0.78
N PHE A 108 -16.12 -15.27 -1.77
CA PHE A 108 -16.65 -13.95 -2.09
C PHE A 108 -17.59 -13.42 -1.00
N ALA A 109 -18.41 -14.29 -0.41
CA ALA A 109 -19.26 -13.92 0.72
C ALA A 109 -18.42 -13.41 1.90
N GLY A 110 -17.33 -14.11 2.23
CA GLY A 110 -16.37 -13.69 3.26
C GLY A 110 -15.77 -12.32 2.96
N MET A 111 -15.31 -12.10 1.72
CA MET A 111 -14.74 -10.82 1.29
C MET A 111 -15.73 -9.65 1.46
N ILE A 112 -16.99 -9.84 1.07
CA ILE A 112 -18.02 -8.79 1.15
C ILE A 112 -18.30 -8.41 2.61
N VAL A 113 -18.43 -9.41 3.50
CA VAL A 113 -18.76 -9.19 4.91
C VAL A 113 -17.67 -8.38 5.61
N THR A 114 -16.39 -8.56 5.24
CA THR A 114 -15.27 -7.97 5.98
C THR A 114 -14.62 -6.76 5.32
N ALA A 115 -15.07 -6.35 4.14
CA ALA A 115 -14.48 -5.22 3.40
C ALA A 115 -14.37 -3.93 4.23
N PHE A 116 -15.43 -3.55 4.96
CA PHE A 116 -15.43 -2.35 5.81
C PHE A 116 -14.50 -2.46 7.01
N PHE A 117 -14.46 -3.62 7.65
CA PHE A 117 -13.63 -3.86 8.83
C PHE A 117 -12.14 -3.77 8.50
N TRP A 118 -11.73 -4.30 7.35
CA TRP A 118 -10.33 -4.24 6.94
C TRP A 118 -9.87 -2.83 6.58
N GLY A 119 -10.73 -2.00 5.98
CA GLY A 119 -10.41 -0.59 5.74
C GLY A 119 -10.02 0.12 7.04
N PHE A 120 -10.88 0.01 8.07
CA PHE A 120 -10.60 0.56 9.39
C PHE A 120 -9.32 -0.03 10.02
N LEU A 121 -9.10 -1.35 9.89
CA LEU A 121 -7.92 -1.99 10.46
C LEU A 121 -6.61 -1.52 9.80
N THR A 122 -6.62 -1.31 8.47
CA THR A 122 -5.44 -0.82 7.73
C THR A 122 -5.07 0.61 8.11
N ASP A 123 -6.05 1.45 8.43
CA ASP A 123 -5.84 2.84 8.86
C ASP A 123 -5.44 2.99 10.33
N THR A 124 -5.76 2.00 11.16
CA THR A 124 -5.42 2.01 12.58
C THR A 124 -4.06 1.36 12.86
N TYR A 125 -3.83 0.14 12.38
CA TYR A 125 -2.66 -0.67 12.74
C TYR A 125 -1.45 -0.49 11.83
N GLY A 126 -1.63 0.08 10.64
CA GLY A 126 -0.57 0.24 9.63
C GLY A 126 -0.66 -0.78 8.51
N ARG A 127 -0.05 -0.44 7.37
CA ARG A 127 -0.20 -1.19 6.12
C ARG A 127 0.66 -2.45 6.17
N LYS A 128 1.92 -2.32 6.59
CA LYS A 128 2.87 -3.45 6.68
C LYS A 128 2.35 -4.55 7.60
N LYS A 129 1.85 -4.20 8.80
CA LYS A 129 1.35 -5.18 9.75
C LYS A 129 0.17 -5.97 9.18
N VAL A 130 -0.79 -5.29 8.56
CA VAL A 130 -1.95 -5.95 7.94
C VAL A 130 -1.53 -6.83 6.76
N LEU A 131 -0.58 -6.38 5.93
CA LEU A 131 -0.03 -7.19 4.84
C LEU A 131 0.64 -8.46 5.37
N THR A 132 1.59 -8.32 6.30
CA THR A 132 2.38 -9.43 6.83
C THR A 132 1.49 -10.43 7.58
N TYR A 133 0.73 -9.99 8.59
CA TYR A 133 -0.11 -10.91 9.37
C TYR A 133 -1.28 -11.45 8.57
N GLY A 134 -1.86 -10.66 7.66
CA GLY A 134 -2.98 -11.13 6.85
C GLY A 134 -2.55 -12.15 5.80
N TYR A 135 -1.41 -12.00 5.11
CA TYR A 135 -0.92 -13.05 4.21
C TYR A 135 -0.49 -14.32 4.96
N LEU A 136 0.12 -14.17 6.15
CA LEU A 136 0.48 -15.31 6.99
C LEU A 136 -0.76 -16.12 7.40
N THR A 137 -1.77 -15.44 7.96
CA THR A 137 -3.00 -16.09 8.40
C THR A 137 -3.78 -16.69 7.24
N THR A 138 -3.90 -15.97 6.11
CA THR A 138 -4.54 -16.49 4.90
C THR A 138 -3.85 -17.78 4.43
N SER A 139 -2.51 -17.79 4.38
CA SER A 139 -1.73 -18.97 4.00
C SER A 139 -1.97 -20.16 4.93
N ILE A 140 -1.99 -19.96 6.25
CA ILE A 140 -2.28 -21.02 7.22
C ILE A 140 -3.66 -21.64 6.97
N PHE A 141 -4.69 -20.81 6.77
CA PHE A 141 -6.04 -21.31 6.50
C PHE A 141 -6.18 -21.94 5.11
N SER A 142 -5.45 -21.45 4.10
CA SER A 142 -5.36 -22.09 2.78
C SER A 142 -4.74 -23.49 2.87
N PHE A 143 -3.63 -23.64 3.60
CA PHE A 143 -3.02 -24.95 3.86
C PHE A 143 -3.94 -25.85 4.68
N ALA A 144 -4.63 -25.31 5.70
CA ALA A 144 -5.63 -26.08 6.45
C ALA A 144 -6.79 -26.58 5.57
N SER A 145 -7.18 -25.81 4.55
CA SER A 145 -8.24 -26.22 3.62
C SER A 145 -7.90 -27.47 2.80
N CYS A 146 -6.61 -27.66 2.47
CA CYS A 146 -6.10 -28.87 1.80
C CYS A 146 -6.28 -30.13 2.68
N MET A 147 -6.17 -29.98 4.00
CA MET A 147 -6.34 -31.08 4.96
C MET A 147 -7.80 -31.33 5.35
N SER A 148 -8.76 -30.73 4.65
CA SER A 148 -10.17 -30.96 4.94
C SER A 148 -10.61 -32.39 4.57
N HIS A 149 -11.33 -33.02 5.50
CA HIS A 149 -11.91 -34.36 5.35
C HIS A 149 -13.42 -34.33 5.08
N ALA A 150 -14.08 -33.20 5.34
CA ALA A 150 -15.52 -33.03 5.21
C ALA A 150 -15.85 -31.78 4.39
N SER A 151 -16.94 -31.84 3.62
CA SER A 151 -17.39 -30.76 2.74
C SER A 151 -17.65 -29.46 3.51
N TRP A 152 -18.38 -29.54 4.62
CA TRP A 152 -18.69 -28.37 5.47
C TRP A 152 -17.43 -27.70 6.04
N LEU A 153 -16.39 -28.49 6.35
CA LEU A 153 -15.14 -27.98 6.89
C LEU A 153 -14.35 -27.23 5.81
N LEU A 154 -14.33 -27.76 4.59
CA LEU A 154 -13.75 -27.07 3.43
C LEU A 154 -14.48 -25.75 3.15
N ILE A 155 -15.82 -25.76 3.20
CA ILE A 155 -16.65 -24.56 3.06
C ILE A 155 -16.29 -23.51 4.12
N LEU A 156 -16.18 -23.92 5.39
CA LEU A 156 -15.82 -23.03 6.49
C LEU A 156 -14.43 -22.42 6.29
N PHE A 157 -13.43 -23.23 5.95
CA PHE A 157 -12.08 -22.71 5.68
C PHE A 157 -12.05 -21.77 4.50
N LYS A 158 -12.84 -22.02 3.45
CA LYS A 158 -12.95 -21.12 2.29
C LYS A 158 -13.65 -19.81 2.62
N PHE A 159 -14.66 -19.84 3.48
CA PHE A 159 -15.29 -18.64 4.01
C PHE A 159 -14.31 -17.80 4.83
N ILE A 160 -13.58 -18.42 5.77
CA ILE A 160 -12.56 -17.76 6.59
C ILE A 160 -11.42 -17.21 5.71
N ASN A 161 -10.99 -17.97 4.71
CA ASN A 161 -9.98 -17.51 3.77
C ASN A 161 -10.43 -16.24 3.02
N GLY A 162 -11.68 -16.21 2.55
CA GLY A 162 -12.30 -15.03 1.94
C GLY A 162 -12.32 -13.81 2.85
N ILE A 163 -12.62 -14.01 4.14
CA ILE A 163 -12.52 -12.98 5.17
C ILE A 163 -11.08 -12.44 5.25
N LEU A 164 -10.10 -13.33 5.37
CA LEU A 164 -8.71 -12.95 5.62
C LEU A 164 -8.04 -12.27 4.41
N ILE A 165 -8.23 -12.79 3.19
CA ILE A 165 -7.55 -12.28 1.99
C ILE A 165 -7.97 -10.85 1.62
N SER A 166 -9.19 -10.44 1.98
CA SER A 166 -9.70 -9.09 1.70
C SER A 166 -8.88 -7.99 2.37
N GLY A 167 -8.28 -8.28 3.54
CA GLY A 167 -7.43 -7.36 4.30
C GLY A 167 -6.12 -6.99 3.64
N PRO A 168 -5.22 -7.97 3.41
CA PRO A 168 -3.96 -7.77 2.69
C PRO A 168 -4.16 -7.12 1.33
N TYR A 169 -5.21 -7.49 0.61
CA TYR A 169 -5.51 -6.88 -0.69
C TYR A 169 -5.78 -5.37 -0.57
N ALA A 170 -6.67 -4.96 0.35
CA ALA A 170 -6.95 -3.55 0.59
C ALA A 170 -5.68 -2.80 1.07
N ALA A 171 -4.93 -3.41 1.99
CA ALA A 171 -3.68 -2.85 2.49
C ALA A 171 -2.63 -2.67 1.38
N LEU A 172 -2.54 -3.62 0.44
CA LEU A 172 -1.60 -3.60 -0.68
C LEU A 172 -1.90 -2.43 -1.61
N MET A 173 -3.18 -2.23 -1.95
CA MET A 173 -3.60 -1.13 -2.80
C MET A 173 -3.23 0.23 -2.20
N SER A 174 -3.50 0.43 -0.90
CA SER A 174 -3.13 1.66 -0.19
C SER A 174 -1.62 1.80 -0.06
N TYR A 175 -0.90 0.72 0.27
CA TYR A 175 0.56 0.73 0.40
C TYR A 175 1.24 1.16 -0.91
N LEU A 176 0.81 0.63 -2.05
CA LEU A 176 1.37 1.01 -3.35
C LEU A 176 1.09 2.47 -3.72
N ALA A 177 -0.06 3.00 -3.32
CA ALA A 177 -0.40 4.41 -3.52
C ALA A 177 0.44 5.35 -2.64
N GLU A 178 0.86 4.90 -1.46
CA GLU A 178 1.57 5.71 -0.48
C GLU A 178 3.09 5.64 -0.61
N VAL A 179 3.60 4.65 -1.33
CA VAL A 179 5.05 4.43 -1.52
C VAL A 179 5.53 4.91 -2.90
N HIS A 180 4.62 5.18 -3.82
CA HIS A 180 4.95 5.74 -5.14
C HIS A 180 4.38 7.15 -5.31
N GLY A 181 5.15 8.04 -5.91
CA GLY A 181 4.67 9.38 -6.28
C GLY A 181 3.60 9.33 -7.37
N GLU A 182 2.81 10.41 -7.46
CA GLU A 182 1.64 10.54 -8.35
C GLU A 182 1.89 10.07 -9.80
N GLN A 183 3.04 10.43 -10.40
CA GLN A 183 3.36 10.12 -11.80
C GLN A 183 3.59 8.62 -12.07
N GLN A 184 4.06 7.87 -11.07
CA GLN A 184 4.45 6.46 -11.23
C GLN A 184 3.40 5.50 -10.70
N ARG A 185 2.55 5.98 -9.78
CA ARG A 185 1.45 5.23 -9.18
C ARG A 185 0.58 4.53 -10.24
N SER A 186 0.19 5.24 -11.30
CA SER A 186 -0.61 4.67 -12.40
C SER A 186 0.09 3.50 -13.10
N ARG A 187 1.41 3.59 -13.31
CA ARG A 187 2.21 2.52 -13.94
C ARG A 187 2.27 1.27 -13.09
N ILE A 188 2.40 1.43 -11.78
CA ILE A 188 2.43 0.30 -10.85
C ILE A 188 1.08 -0.43 -10.83
N TYR A 189 -0.05 0.30 -10.85
CA TYR A 189 -1.36 -0.34 -10.97
C TYR A 189 -1.57 -1.06 -12.30
N MET A 190 -1.01 -0.55 -13.40
CA MET A 190 -1.03 -1.28 -14.68
C MET A 190 -0.28 -2.61 -14.56
N TRP A 191 0.92 -2.61 -13.96
CA TRP A 191 1.67 -3.85 -13.74
C TRP A 191 0.97 -4.82 -12.78
N LEU A 192 0.33 -4.30 -11.73
CA LEU A 192 -0.50 -5.10 -10.83
C LEU A 192 -1.63 -5.82 -11.59
N GLY A 193 -2.29 -5.14 -12.53
CA GLY A 193 -3.29 -5.74 -13.41
C GLY A 193 -2.71 -6.83 -14.32
N VAL A 194 -1.49 -6.64 -14.83
CA VAL A 194 -0.76 -7.68 -15.59
C VAL A 194 -0.49 -8.90 -14.70
N PHE A 195 -0.04 -8.71 -13.46
CA PHE A 195 0.20 -9.82 -12.53
C PHE A 195 -1.08 -10.58 -12.15
N PHE A 196 -2.22 -9.90 -12.01
CA PHE A 196 -3.52 -10.58 -11.82
C PHE A 196 -3.91 -11.39 -13.05
N SER A 197 -3.73 -10.83 -14.24
CA SER A 197 -4.01 -11.53 -15.50
C SER A 197 -3.12 -12.77 -15.65
N LEU A 198 -1.83 -12.66 -15.29
CA LEU A 198 -0.92 -13.80 -15.25
C LEU A 198 -1.37 -14.84 -14.22
N GLY A 199 -1.87 -14.41 -13.06
CA GLY A 199 -2.45 -15.30 -12.05
C GLY A 199 -3.64 -16.10 -12.58
N HIS A 200 -4.54 -15.45 -13.33
CA HIS A 200 -5.68 -16.14 -13.96
C HIS A 200 -5.26 -17.17 -15.01
N ILE A 201 -4.13 -16.96 -15.69
CA ILE A 201 -3.57 -17.92 -16.65
C ILE A 201 -2.83 -19.05 -15.92
N SER A 202 -2.12 -18.73 -14.83
CA SER A 202 -1.28 -19.71 -14.14
C SER A 202 -2.08 -20.75 -13.37
N ILE A 203 -3.26 -20.41 -12.82
CA ILE A 203 -4.14 -21.38 -12.11
C ILE A 203 -4.58 -22.54 -13.02
N PRO A 204 -5.22 -22.33 -14.19
CA PRO A 204 -5.63 -23.44 -15.04
C PRO A 204 -4.43 -24.23 -15.57
N CYS A 205 -3.29 -23.58 -15.84
CA CYS A 205 -2.05 -24.31 -16.19
C CYS A 205 -1.60 -25.23 -15.04
N LEU A 206 -1.62 -24.73 -13.80
CA LEU A 206 -1.29 -25.51 -12.61
C LEU A 206 -2.28 -26.67 -12.41
N ALA A 207 -3.58 -26.41 -12.55
CA ALA A 207 -4.64 -27.40 -12.46
C ALA A 207 -4.47 -28.50 -13.51
N TRP A 208 -4.16 -28.14 -14.76
CA TRP A 208 -3.95 -29.10 -15.84
C TRP A 208 -2.74 -30.01 -15.61
N ILE A 209 -1.67 -29.51 -14.99
CA ILE A 209 -0.48 -30.32 -14.69
C ILE A 209 -0.76 -31.30 -13.53
N ILE A 210 -1.50 -30.89 -12.50
CA ILE A 210 -1.61 -31.63 -11.25
C ILE A 210 -2.85 -32.54 -11.20
N ILE A 211 -4.02 -32.04 -11.58
CA ILE A 211 -5.29 -32.74 -11.39
C ILE A 211 -5.34 -34.08 -12.14
N PRO A 212 -4.82 -34.21 -13.39
CA PRO A 212 -4.82 -35.49 -14.10
C PRO A 212 -3.86 -36.54 -13.55
N GLN A 213 -3.01 -36.21 -12.59
CA GLN A 213 -2.06 -37.17 -12.03
C GLN A 213 -2.77 -38.02 -10.98
N ASP A 214 -2.77 -39.34 -11.12
CA ASP A 214 -3.39 -40.25 -10.15
C ASP A 214 -2.47 -40.56 -8.95
N PHE A 215 -2.05 -39.53 -8.22
CA PHE A 215 -1.27 -39.72 -6.99
C PHE A 215 -2.20 -39.88 -5.79
N ARG A 216 -2.07 -41.00 -5.08
CA ARG A 216 -2.68 -41.25 -3.77
C ARG A 216 -1.58 -41.64 -2.80
N ILE A 217 -1.13 -40.67 -2.01
CA ILE A 217 -0.09 -40.89 -1.00
C ILE A 217 -0.79 -41.07 0.36
N PRO A 218 -0.69 -42.24 1.00
CA PRO A 218 -1.27 -42.43 2.33
C PRO A 218 -0.47 -41.62 3.34
N ILE A 219 -1.13 -40.68 4.02
CA ILE A 219 -0.60 -39.87 5.12
C ILE A 219 -1.26 -40.33 6.43
N PHE A 220 -0.61 -40.11 7.57
CA PHE A 220 -1.07 -40.51 8.91
C PHE A 220 -1.36 -42.02 9.04
N ASN A 221 -0.36 -42.87 8.71
CA ASN A 221 -0.49 -44.34 8.78
C ASN A 221 -1.71 -44.89 8.00
N GLY A 222 -2.09 -44.25 6.89
CA GLY A 222 -3.20 -44.68 6.04
C GLY A 222 -4.57 -44.17 6.46
N SER A 223 -4.67 -43.24 7.42
CA SER A 223 -5.97 -42.63 7.78
C SER A 223 -6.43 -41.57 6.77
N MET A 224 -5.55 -41.09 5.88
CA MET A 224 -5.88 -40.07 4.89
C MET A 224 -5.09 -40.26 3.59
N ASP A 225 -5.80 -40.28 2.46
CA ASP A 225 -5.17 -40.23 1.14
C ASP A 225 -4.93 -38.78 0.71
N PHE A 226 -3.68 -38.43 0.50
CA PHE A 226 -3.31 -37.18 -0.12
C PHE A 226 -3.48 -37.29 -1.63
N THR A 227 -4.56 -36.69 -2.11
CA THR A 227 -5.03 -36.74 -3.49
C THR A 227 -4.58 -35.50 -4.27
N SER A 228 -4.71 -35.57 -5.60
CA SER A 228 -4.24 -34.55 -6.53
C SER A 228 -4.87 -33.18 -6.29
N TRP A 229 -6.16 -33.13 -5.93
CA TRP A 229 -6.82 -31.86 -5.60
C TRP A 229 -6.31 -31.23 -4.30
N ARG A 230 -5.93 -32.04 -3.30
CA ARG A 230 -5.29 -31.56 -2.07
C ARG A 230 -3.94 -30.95 -2.39
N MET A 231 -3.14 -31.63 -3.23
CA MET A 231 -1.86 -31.08 -3.70
C MET A 231 -2.03 -29.75 -4.45
N PHE A 232 -3.04 -29.65 -5.33
CA PHE A 232 -3.36 -28.42 -6.03
C PHE A 232 -3.70 -27.27 -5.06
N LEU A 233 -4.51 -27.52 -4.03
CA LEU A 233 -4.81 -26.50 -3.02
C LEU A 233 -3.59 -26.09 -2.18
N ALA A 234 -2.72 -27.05 -1.84
CA ALA A 234 -1.47 -26.75 -1.15
C ALA A 234 -0.55 -25.87 -2.01
N LEU A 235 -0.44 -26.16 -3.30
CA LEU A 235 0.32 -25.34 -4.25
C LEU A 235 -0.33 -23.96 -4.46
N CYS A 236 -1.66 -23.88 -4.39
CA CYS A 236 -2.36 -22.61 -4.45
C CYS A 236 -2.09 -21.71 -3.22
N ALA A 237 -1.72 -22.31 -2.07
CA ALA A 237 -1.36 -21.57 -0.85
C ALA A 237 0.09 -21.02 -0.88
N LEU A 238 0.94 -21.49 -1.80
CA LEU A 238 2.35 -21.06 -1.86
C LEU A 238 2.54 -19.57 -2.18
N PRO A 239 1.84 -18.97 -3.16
CA PRO A 239 1.98 -17.53 -3.43
C PRO A 239 1.61 -16.67 -2.22
N GLU A 240 0.64 -17.09 -1.40
CA GLU A 240 0.27 -16.39 -0.15
C GLU A 240 1.43 -16.42 0.85
N PHE A 241 2.08 -17.58 1.02
CA PHE A 241 3.22 -17.72 1.91
C PHE A 241 4.45 -16.94 1.41
N ILE A 242 4.72 -16.98 0.10
CA ILE A 242 5.80 -16.22 -0.52
C ILE A 242 5.55 -14.72 -0.37
N ALA A 243 4.31 -14.26 -0.57
CA ALA A 243 3.93 -12.86 -0.36
C ALA A 243 4.19 -12.42 1.08
N PHE A 244 3.85 -13.25 2.07
CA PHE A 244 4.17 -13.00 3.48
C PHE A 244 5.69 -12.78 3.69
N ILE A 245 6.54 -13.69 3.20
CA ILE A 245 8.00 -13.60 3.38
C ILE A 245 8.53 -12.32 2.73
N VAL A 246 8.20 -12.10 1.45
CA VAL A 246 8.77 -11.01 0.68
C VAL A 246 8.31 -9.65 1.20
N LEU A 247 7.04 -9.50 1.57
CA LEU A 247 6.50 -8.23 2.08
C LEU A 247 7.00 -7.89 3.49
N THR A 248 7.49 -8.86 4.27
CA THR A 248 8.05 -8.62 5.61
C THR A 248 9.32 -7.76 5.56
N TRP A 249 10.09 -7.84 4.47
CA TRP A 249 11.31 -7.04 4.28
C TRP A 249 11.07 -5.58 3.91
N PHE A 250 9.85 -5.23 3.48
CA PHE A 250 9.54 -3.85 3.11
C PHE A 250 9.25 -2.99 4.35
N PRO A 251 9.56 -1.68 4.31
CA PRO A 251 9.27 -0.76 5.41
C PRO A 251 7.76 -0.49 5.54
N GLU A 252 7.37 0.18 6.63
CA GLU A 252 6.01 0.70 6.77
C GLU A 252 5.80 1.88 5.81
N SER A 253 4.54 2.16 5.45
CA SER A 253 4.23 3.29 4.57
C SER A 253 4.68 4.63 5.20
N PRO A 254 5.44 5.46 4.46
CA PRO A 254 5.87 6.76 4.97
C PRO A 254 4.67 7.68 5.24
N ARG A 255 3.62 7.62 4.40
CA ARG A 255 2.40 8.43 4.59
C ARG A 255 1.65 8.03 5.86
N PHE A 256 1.62 6.74 6.19
CA PHE A 256 1.03 6.25 7.44
C PHE A 256 1.82 6.70 8.67
N LEU A 257 3.15 6.67 8.61
CA LEU A 257 3.99 7.13 9.71
C LEU A 257 3.78 8.63 9.98
N LEU A 258 3.72 9.43 8.92
CA LEU A 258 3.39 10.86 9.03
C LEU A 258 1.98 11.08 9.62
N SER A 259 0.96 10.34 9.17
CA SER A 259 -0.40 10.50 9.73
C SER A 259 -0.52 10.13 11.21
N LYS A 260 0.43 9.36 11.75
CA LYS A 260 0.53 9.01 13.16
C LYS A 260 1.44 9.94 13.98
N GLY A 261 1.98 11.01 13.39
CA GLY A 261 2.89 11.93 14.09
C GLY A 261 4.31 11.39 14.25
N ARG A 262 4.69 10.32 13.54
CA ARG A 262 6.00 9.64 13.67
C ARG A 262 6.95 10.11 12.56
N ASP A 263 7.30 11.40 12.62
CA ASP A 263 8.07 12.08 11.56
C ASP A 263 9.48 11.51 11.39
N ASP A 264 10.16 11.20 12.50
CA ASP A 264 11.52 10.66 12.47
C ASP A 264 11.57 9.30 11.75
N GLU A 265 10.62 8.42 12.04
CA GLU A 265 10.52 7.11 11.38
C GLU A 265 10.13 7.25 9.91
N ALA A 266 9.25 8.19 9.57
CA ALA A 266 8.93 8.46 8.18
C ALA A 266 10.17 8.93 7.41
N LEU A 267 11.00 9.77 8.02
CA LEU A 267 12.26 10.24 7.46
C LEU A 267 13.25 9.08 7.23
N GLU A 268 13.37 8.15 8.18
CA GLU A 268 14.19 6.95 8.03
C GLU A 268 13.72 6.09 6.84
N VAL A 269 12.41 5.93 6.67
CA VAL A 269 11.85 5.22 5.50
C VAL A 269 12.18 5.94 4.20
N PHE A 270 12.05 7.28 4.14
CA PHE A 270 12.45 8.04 2.94
C PHE A 270 13.94 7.90 2.62
N ARG A 271 14.81 7.96 3.65
CA ARG A 271 16.26 7.76 3.50
C ARG A 271 16.58 6.35 2.99
N TYR A 272 15.89 5.33 3.50
CA TYR A 272 16.03 3.95 3.06
C TYR A 272 15.64 3.77 1.58
N ILE A 273 14.47 4.31 1.18
CA ILE A 273 14.01 4.26 -0.20
C ILE A 273 14.98 5.02 -1.13
N TYR A 274 15.41 6.23 -0.73
CA TYR A 274 16.38 7.03 -1.48
C TYR A 274 17.72 6.31 -1.66
N ALA A 275 18.26 5.72 -0.60
CA ALA A 275 19.53 5.00 -0.64
C ALA A 275 19.48 3.80 -1.58
N LEU A 276 18.39 3.02 -1.53
CA LEU A 276 18.20 1.89 -2.45
C LEU A 276 17.99 2.32 -3.90
N ASN A 277 17.25 3.40 -4.14
CA ASN A 277 16.95 3.87 -5.49
C ASN A 277 18.16 4.53 -6.16
N THR A 278 18.93 5.33 -5.43
CA THR A 278 20.04 6.12 -5.99
C THR A 278 21.42 5.48 -5.79
N GLY A 279 21.54 4.55 -4.84
CA GLY A 279 22.83 3.99 -4.43
C GLY A 279 23.71 4.95 -3.62
N LYS A 280 23.19 6.13 -3.27
CA LYS A 280 23.87 7.13 -2.42
C LYS A 280 23.57 6.86 -0.94
N ASN A 281 24.36 7.45 -0.04
CA ASN A 281 24.11 7.31 1.39
C ASN A 281 22.80 8.02 1.80
N GLY A 282 22.05 7.42 2.72
CA GLY A 282 20.76 7.94 3.18
C GLY A 282 20.87 9.35 3.79
N ASP A 283 22.01 9.66 4.40
CA ASP A 283 22.27 10.97 5.02
C ASP A 283 22.36 12.12 4.01
N THR A 284 22.52 11.82 2.72
CA THR A 284 22.50 12.83 1.64
C THR A 284 21.07 13.28 1.29
N TYR A 285 20.05 12.65 1.88
CA TYR A 285 18.66 13.06 1.71
C TYR A 285 18.39 14.34 2.52
N ALA A 286 18.58 15.48 1.87
CA ALA A 286 18.45 16.83 2.44
C ALA A 286 16.99 17.30 2.51
N VAL A 287 16.13 16.54 3.20
CA VAL A 287 14.74 16.95 3.46
C VAL A 287 14.48 16.82 4.95
N SER A 288 13.93 17.87 5.57
CA SER A 288 13.34 17.79 6.91
C SER A 288 11.82 17.82 6.76
N ILE A 289 11.12 16.89 7.40
CA ILE A 289 9.65 16.87 7.40
C ILE A 289 9.22 17.42 8.75
N LYS A 290 8.53 18.57 8.75
CA LYS A 290 7.76 19.01 9.90
C LYS A 290 6.30 18.96 9.52
N HIS A 291 5.48 18.37 10.39
CA HIS A 291 4.03 18.45 10.32
C HIS A 291 3.59 19.88 9.95
N GLY A 292 2.89 20.00 8.81
CA GLY A 292 2.10 21.19 8.54
C GLY A 292 1.07 21.32 9.66
N VAL A 293 1.30 22.24 10.59
CA VAL A 293 0.29 22.65 11.55
C VAL A 293 -0.96 22.99 10.74
N PRO A 294 -2.15 22.44 11.05
CA PRO A 294 -3.35 22.71 10.26
C PRO A 294 -3.49 24.22 10.08
N LEU A 295 -3.76 24.68 8.85
CA LEU A 295 -3.83 26.10 8.48
C LEU A 295 -4.62 26.97 9.48
N TRP A 296 -5.63 26.39 10.14
CA TRP A 296 -6.44 26.99 11.21
C TRP A 296 -5.65 27.45 12.45
N TRP A 297 -4.54 26.79 12.80
CA TRP A 297 -3.63 27.22 13.88
C TRP A 297 -2.80 28.45 13.50
N GLY A 298 -2.49 28.62 12.21
CA GLY A 298 -1.89 29.86 11.69
C GLY A 298 -2.83 31.06 11.82
N PHE A 299 -4.14 30.84 11.64
CA PHE A 299 -5.17 31.86 11.85
C PHE A 299 -5.35 32.25 13.34
N LEU A 300 -5.07 31.35 14.28
CA LEU A 300 -5.10 31.64 15.73
C LEU A 300 -3.92 32.51 16.18
N ASN A 301 -2.74 32.35 15.57
CA ASN A 301 -1.55 33.14 15.93
C ASN A 301 -1.42 34.48 15.17
N LEU A 302 -2.12 34.66 14.05
CA LEU A 302 -2.17 35.94 13.32
C LEU A 302 -3.05 37.01 13.99
N ASN A 303 -3.79 36.68 15.05
CA ASN A 303 -4.70 37.60 15.73
C ASN A 303 -4.17 38.22 17.04
N TYR A 304 -2.90 38.00 17.41
CA TYR A 304 -2.29 38.64 18.59
C TYR A 304 -1.59 39.99 18.29
N GLY A 305 -1.55 40.44 17.03
CA GLY A 305 -0.71 41.56 16.61
C GLY A 305 -1.39 42.92 16.35
N THR A 306 -2.70 43.01 16.16
CA THR A 306 -3.34 44.27 15.72
C THR A 306 -4.47 44.71 16.64
N ARG A 307 -4.11 45.63 17.52
CA ARG A 307 -4.97 46.32 18.48
C ARG A 307 -5.79 47.41 17.78
N HIS A 308 -6.94 47.07 17.18
CA HIS A 308 -8.15 47.92 17.05
C HIS A 308 -9.11 47.34 15.98
N GLY A 309 -10.35 47.01 16.40
CA GLY A 309 -11.41 46.53 15.49
C GLY A 309 -12.18 45.31 15.98
N ARG A 310 -12.67 45.35 17.21
CA ARG A 310 -13.59 44.40 17.84
C ARG A 310 -15.01 44.89 17.50
N ASP A 311 -16.02 44.11 17.10
CA ASP A 311 -16.75 43.17 17.97
C ASP A 311 -17.71 42.20 17.24
N HIS A 312 -17.90 42.25 15.90
CA HIS A 312 -18.98 41.48 15.25
C HIS A 312 -18.60 40.12 14.63
N LEU A 313 -17.35 39.94 14.18
CA LEU A 313 -16.93 38.72 13.47
C LEU A 313 -16.45 37.60 14.41
N THR A 314 -15.89 37.96 15.57
CA THR A 314 -15.38 37.00 16.56
C THR A 314 -16.51 36.22 17.24
N PHE A 315 -17.68 36.83 17.43
CA PHE A 315 -18.87 36.19 18.01
C PHE A 315 -19.55 35.18 17.07
N LEU A 316 -19.54 35.47 15.76
CA LEU A 316 -20.07 34.56 14.74
C LEU A 316 -19.21 33.30 14.58
N PHE A 317 -17.88 33.45 14.63
CA PHE A 317 -16.96 32.31 14.56
C PHE A 317 -16.97 31.43 15.82
N LEU A 318 -17.13 32.02 17.01
CA LEU A 318 -17.26 31.25 18.27
C LEU A 318 -18.59 30.49 18.37
N SER A 319 -19.68 31.04 17.79
CA SER A 319 -20.97 30.35 17.78
C SER A 319 -20.99 29.14 16.85
N ILE A 320 -20.30 29.22 15.69
CA ILE A 320 -20.22 28.12 14.71
C ILE A 320 -19.31 26.99 15.23
N SER A 321 -18.24 27.32 15.96
CA SER A 321 -17.35 26.32 16.55
C SER A 321 -17.98 25.58 17.74
N ALA A 322 -18.77 26.26 18.58
CA ALA A 322 -19.53 25.62 19.65
C ALA A 322 -20.60 24.63 19.13
N GLN A 323 -21.15 24.87 17.93
CA GLN A 323 -22.17 24.01 17.32
C GLN A 323 -21.61 22.73 16.69
N PHE A 324 -20.32 22.73 16.30
CA PHE A 324 -19.65 21.55 15.76
C PHE A 324 -19.15 20.58 16.84
N GLU A 325 -18.86 21.08 18.04
CA GLU A 325 -18.31 20.27 19.14
C GLU A 325 -19.38 19.47 19.90
N THR A 326 -20.66 19.83 19.75
CA THR A 326 -21.80 19.07 20.32
C THR A 326 -22.34 17.96 19.41
N SER A 327 -21.89 17.85 18.15
CA SER A 327 -22.39 16.84 17.20
C SER A 327 -21.50 15.59 17.07
N THR A 328 -20.38 15.52 17.78
CA THR A 328 -19.39 14.42 17.72
C THR A 328 -19.02 13.84 19.09
N ARG A 329 -19.98 13.79 20.02
CA ARG A 329 -19.91 12.92 21.20
C ARG A 329 -21.00 11.86 21.18
#